data_AF-A0A961U1F8-F1
#
_entry.id   AF-A0A961U1F8-F1
#
_cell.length_a   1.000
_cell.length_b   1.000
_cell.length_c   1.000
_cell.angle_alpha   90.00
_cell.angle_beta   90.00
_cell.angle_gamma   90.00
#
_symmetry.space_group_name_H-M   'P 1'
#
loop_
_entity.id
_entity.type
_entity.pdbx_description
1 polymer ?
#
loop_
_entity_poly.entity_id
_entity_poly.type
_entity_poly.pdbx_seq_one_letter_code
_entity_poly.pdbx_strand_id
1 'polypeptide(L)'
;MSTFERYLTIWVALCIFVGIALGHIFPGVFQTIGTAEIASVNLPVAVLIWLMVIPMLLKIDFAALGEVGRHWRGIGVTLFINWAV
;
A
#
# COMPACT_ATOMS: atom_id res chain seq x y z
N MET A 1 -2.18 -10.96 -21.54
CA MET A 1 -1.17 -10.08 -20.92
C MET A 1 -1.30 -8.72 -21.57
N SER A 2 -2.06 -7.84 -20.94
CA SER A 2 -2.25 -6.47 -21.43
C SER A 2 -0.89 -5.77 -21.56
N THR A 3 -0.71 -4.90 -22.55
CA THR A 3 0.50 -4.08 -22.72
C THR A 3 0.83 -3.30 -21.43
N PHE A 4 -0.19 -2.97 -20.63
CA PHE A 4 -0.06 -2.35 -19.31
C PHE A 4 0.63 -3.25 -18.28
N GLU A 5 0.23 -4.52 -18.16
CA GLU A 5 0.83 -5.47 -17.22
C GLU A 5 2.30 -5.74 -17.57
N ARG A 6 2.61 -5.81 -18.87
CA ARG A 6 3.98 -6.06 -19.36
C ARG A 6 4.94 -4.91 -19.07
N TYR A 7 4.46 -3.66 -19.08
CA TYR A 7 5.28 -2.48 -18.84
C TYR A 7 4.96 -1.78 -17.51
N LEU A 8 4.32 -2.48 -16.56
CA LEU A 8 3.89 -1.93 -15.27
C LEU A 8 5.06 -1.25 -14.54
N THR A 9 6.25 -1.86 -14.55
CA THR A 9 7.45 -1.29 -13.91
C THR A 9 7.86 0.04 -14.52
N ILE A 10 7.79 0.18 -15.84
CA ILE A 10 8.12 1.43 -16.55
C ILE A 10 7.07 2.50 -16.24
N TRP A 11 5.79 2.11 -16.27
CA TRP A 11 4.68 3.01 -15.90
C TRP A 11 4.79 3.51 -14.46
N VAL A 12 5.08 2.62 -13.51
CA VAL A 12 5.29 2.99 -12.09
C VAL A 12 6.48 3.93 -11.97
N ALA A 13 7.61 3.63 -12.61
CA ALA A 13 8.77 4.52 -12.59
C ALA A 13 8.44 5.91 -13.16
N LEU A 14 7.73 5.98 -14.28
CA LEU A 14 7.29 7.23 -14.89
C LEU A 14 6.36 8.02 -13.96
N CYS A 15 5.39 7.35 -13.33
CA CYS A 15 4.52 7.97 -12.33
C CYS A 15 5.30 8.54 -11.13
N ILE A 16 6.36 7.85 -10.66
CA ILE A 16 7.23 8.35 -9.59
C ILE A 16 7.95 9.62 -10.04
N PHE A 17 8.59 9.61 -11.22
CA PHE A 17 9.30 10.79 -11.74
C PHE A 17 8.38 11.99 -11.93
N VAL A 18 7.21 11.77 -12.52
CA VAL A 18 6.19 12.80 -12.73
C VAL A 18 5.68 13.32 -11.38
N GLY A 19 5.41 12.44 -10.42
CA GLY A 19 4.97 12.81 -9.07
C GLY A 19 6.00 13.68 -8.33
N ILE A 20 7.29 13.33 -8.42
CA ILE A 20 8.38 14.11 -7.82
C ILE A 20 8.49 15.48 -8.49
N ALA A 21 8.44 15.54 -9.82
CA ALA A 21 8.52 16.80 -10.56
C ALA A 21 7.34 17.72 -10.23
N LEU A 22 6.11 17.21 -10.20
CA LEU A 22 4.94 17.99 -9.78
C LEU A 22 5.02 18.43 -8.31
N GLY A 23 5.54 17.59 -7.42
CA GLY A 23 5.78 17.94 -6.02
C GLY A 23 6.76 19.11 -5.85
N HIS A 24 7.77 19.19 -6.72
CA HIS A 24 8.73 20.28 -6.74
C HIS A 24 8.18 21.59 -7.32
N ILE A 25 7.28 21.52 -8.30
CA ILE A 25 6.70 22.69 -8.99
C ILE A 25 5.54 23.29 -8.18
N PHE A 26 4.77 22.47 -7.46
CA PHE A 26 3.63 22.89 -6.65
C PHE A 26 3.80 22.52 -5.15
N PRO A 27 4.86 23.03 -4.48
CA PRO A 27 5.10 22.71 -3.07
C PRO A 27 3.93 23.16 -2.19
N GLY A 28 3.22 24.24 -2.56
CA GLY A 28 2.07 24.74 -1.81
C GLY A 28 0.87 23.78 -1.75
N VAL A 29 0.64 22.96 -2.79
CA VAL A 29 -0.45 21.97 -2.81
C VAL A 29 -0.08 20.75 -1.96
N PHE A 30 1.17 20.31 -2.02
CA PHE A 30 1.66 19.23 -1.17
C PHE A 30 1.77 19.67 0.29
N GLN A 31 2.07 20.94 0.53
CA GLN A 31 2.11 21.51 1.87
C GLN A 31 0.71 21.72 2.45
N THR A 32 -0.31 22.07 1.65
CA THR A 32 -1.71 22.10 2.15
C THR A 32 -2.24 20.70 2.46
N ILE A 33 -1.89 19.70 1.64
CA ILE A 33 -2.19 18.28 1.89
C ILE A 33 -1.40 17.76 3.12
N GLY A 34 -0.15 18.17 3.29
CA GLY A 34 0.67 17.90 4.47
C GLY A 34 0.19 18.63 5.73
N THR A 35 -0.42 19.81 5.62
CA THR A 35 -1.08 20.47 6.76
C THR A 35 -2.45 19.87 7.08
N ALA A 36 -3.01 19.07 6.16
CA ALA A 36 -4.10 18.14 6.48
C ALA A 36 -3.58 16.87 7.20
N GLU A 37 -2.37 16.92 7.76
CA GLU A 37 -1.90 16.00 8.78
C GLU A 37 -2.38 16.45 10.15
N ILE A 38 -3.28 15.67 10.74
CA ILE A 38 -3.54 15.74 12.18
C ILE A 38 -2.65 14.68 12.81
N ALA A 39 -1.72 15.11 13.67
CA ALA A 39 -0.76 14.26 14.39
C ALA A 39 0.20 13.44 13.48
N SER A 40 0.77 14.05 12.43
CA SER A 40 1.69 13.42 11.47
C SER A 40 1.08 12.27 10.66
N VAL A 41 -0.26 12.16 10.60
CA VAL A 41 -0.96 11.19 9.77
C VAL A 41 -1.67 11.91 8.63
N ASN A 42 -1.23 11.66 7.41
CA ASN A 42 -1.78 12.29 6.21
C ASN A 42 -3.16 11.69 5.90
N LEU A 43 -4.23 12.40 6.30
CA LEU A 43 -5.63 11.94 6.19
C LEU A 43 -5.99 11.46 4.76
N PRO A 44 -5.64 12.18 3.68
CA PRO A 44 -5.82 11.71 2.31
C PRO A 44 -5.15 10.35 2.04
N VAL A 45 -3.93 10.15 2.51
CA VAL A 45 -3.20 8.88 2.36
C VAL A 45 -3.89 7.76 3.14
N ALA A 46 -4.36 8.04 4.35
CA ALA A 46 -5.10 7.06 5.15
C ALA A 46 -6.37 6.56 4.43
N VAL A 47 -7.12 7.46 3.78
CA VAL A 47 -8.30 7.09 2.97
C VAL A 47 -7.90 6.23 1.78
N LEU A 48 -6.82 6.58 1.07
CA LEU A 48 -6.31 5.79 -0.06
C LEU A 48 -5.91 4.37 0.35
N ILE A 49 -5.19 4.23 1.47
CA ILE A 49 -4.82 2.92 2.02
C ILE A 49 -6.07 2.13 2.41
N TRP A 50 -7.03 2.76 3.09
CA TRP A 50 -8.27 2.09 3.50
C TRP A 50 -9.07 1.56 2.29
N LEU A 51 -9.16 2.37 1.22
CA LEU A 51 -9.79 1.98 -0.04
C LEU A 51 -9.10 0.77 -0.70
N MET A 52 -7.78 0.61 -0.53
CA MET A 52 -7.05 -0.56 -1.02
C MET A 52 -7.18 -1.79 -0.10
N VAL A 53 -7.23 -1.59 1.21
CA VAL A 53 -7.32 -2.68 2.21
C VAL A 53 -8.68 -3.38 2.16
N ILE A 54 -9.78 -2.63 2.04
CA ILE A 54 -11.15 -3.21 1.99
C ILE A 54 -11.33 -4.29 0.93
N PRO A 55 -11.05 -4.03 -0.37
CA PRO A 55 -11.29 -5.03 -1.42
C PRO A 55 -10.38 -6.25 -1.24
N MET A 56 -9.22 -6.10 -0.61
CA MET A 56 -8.39 -7.23 -0.23
C MET A 56 -9.02 -8.06 0.89
N LEU A 57 -9.54 -7.42 1.94
CA LEU A 57 -10.23 -8.09 3.05
C LEU A 57 -11.49 -8.82 2.60
N LEU A 58 -12.29 -8.23 1.70
CA LEU A 58 -13.49 -8.86 1.14
C LEU A 58 -13.18 -10.11 0.29
N LYS A 59 -11.96 -10.23 -0.23
CA LYS A 59 -11.50 -11.42 -0.97
C LYS A 59 -10.98 -12.54 -0.07
N ILE A 60 -10.79 -12.29 1.22
CA ILE A 60 -10.32 -13.30 2.16
C ILE A 60 -11.46 -14.28 2.42
N ASP A 61 -11.21 -15.54 2.12
CA ASP A 61 -12.11 -16.63 2.47
C ASP A 61 -11.90 -17.00 3.96
N PHE A 62 -12.94 -16.83 4.77
CA PHE A 62 -12.91 -17.18 6.19
C PHE A 62 -12.73 -18.69 6.44
N ALA A 63 -13.00 -19.55 5.45
CA ALA A 63 -12.68 -20.98 5.56
C ALA A 63 -11.16 -21.24 5.57
N ALA A 64 -10.38 -20.44 4.82
CA ALA A 64 -8.92 -20.55 4.77
C ALA A 64 -8.26 -20.15 6.11
N LEU A 65 -8.91 -19.29 6.89
CA LEU A 65 -8.47 -18.92 8.25
C LEU A 65 -8.45 -20.13 9.20
N GLY A 66 -9.31 -21.13 8.99
CA GLY A 66 -9.30 -22.37 9.77
C GLY A 66 -8.07 -23.25 9.50
N GLU A 67 -7.51 -23.19 8.28
CA GLU A 67 -6.31 -23.97 7.91
C GLU A 67 -5.01 -23.37 8.45
N VAL A 68 -5.02 -22.10 8.88
CA VAL A 68 -3.88 -21.40 9.49
C VAL A 68 -3.34 -22.17 10.70
N GLY A 69 -4.22 -22.77 11.51
CA GLY A 69 -3.83 -23.60 12.65
C GLY A 69 -3.04 -24.85 12.27
N ARG A 70 -3.32 -25.42 11.08
CA ARG A 70 -2.61 -26.61 10.57
C ARG A 70 -1.20 -26.28 10.06
N HIS A 71 -0.94 -25.01 9.72
CA HIS A 71 0.36 -24.51 9.23
C HIS A 71 1.00 -23.48 10.17
N TRP A 72 0.70 -23.56 11.48
CA TRP A 72 1.11 -22.55 12.45
C TRP A 72 2.63 -22.36 12.56
N ARG A 73 3.43 -23.43 12.39
CA ARG A 73 4.90 -23.31 12.36
C ARG A 73 5.41 -22.47 11.18
N GLY A 74 4.86 -22.69 9.99
CA GLY A 74 5.26 -21.93 8.80
C GLY A 74 4.86 -20.47 8.89
N ILE A 75 3.61 -20.21 9.32
CA ILE A 75 3.09 -18.85 9.48
C ILE A 75 3.83 -18.12 10.61
N GLY A 76 4.13 -18.80 11.72
CA GLY A 76 4.89 -18.23 12.83
C GLY A 76 6.30 -17.83 12.44
N VAL A 77 7.01 -18.66 11.66
CA VAL A 77 8.35 -18.33 11.15
C VAL A 77 8.30 -17.13 10.20
N THR A 78 7.35 -17.10 9.26
CA THR A 78 7.19 -15.96 8.35
C THR A 78 6.89 -14.67 9.12
N LEU A 79 5.99 -14.72 10.09
CA LEU A 79 5.62 -13.55 10.89
C LEU A 79 6.80 -13.05 11.73
N PHE A 80 7.56 -13.98 12.33
CA PHE A 80 8.78 -13.66 13.07
C PHE A 80 9.83 -13.00 12.20
N ILE A 81 10.14 -13.58 11.04
CA ILE A 81 11.12 -13.00 10.11
C ILE A 81 10.64 -11.65 9.56
N ASN A 82 9.33 -11.48 9.34
CA ASN A 82 8.80 -10.25 8.75
C ASN A 82 8.70 -9.08 9.76
N TRP A 83 8.50 -9.37 11.05
CA TRP A 83 8.23 -8.33 12.06
C TRP A 83 9.29 -8.23 13.17
N ALA A 84 9.99 -9.31 13.51
CA ALA A 84 10.93 -9.35 14.64
C ALA A 84 12.40 -9.26 14.23
N VAL A 85 12.73 -9.56 12.97
CA VAL A 85 14.06 -9.35 12.36
C VAL A 85 14.09 -7.98 11.72
#